data_AF-A0A8J7KTK9-F1
#
_entry.id   AF-A0A8J7KTK9-F1
#
_cell.length_a   1.000
_cell.length_b   1.000
_cell.length_c   1.000
_cell.angle_alpha   90.00
_cell.angle_beta   90.00
_cell.angle_gamma   90.00
#
_symmetry.space_group_name_H-M   'P 1'
#
loop_
_entity.id
_entity.type
_entity.pdbx_description
1 polymer ?
#
loop_
_entity_poly.entity_id
_entity_poly.type
_entity_poly.pdbx_seq_one_letter_code
_entity_poly.pdbx_strand_id
1 'polypeptide(L)'
;MDGTKAFTATLTQRKAYTAAQFGIPTAKLLERLQRENLALSYFADDNFSPLPGGIPVLRGQAVVGAVAVGGISVAEDVEAAELIVSALSE
;
A
#
# COMPACT_ATOMS: atom_id res chain seq x y z
N MET A 1 0.97 -16.83 -0.89
CA MET A 1 1.36 -18.16 -0.40
C MET A 1 0.60 -19.21 -1.19
N ASP A 2 0.93 -20.49 -1.07
CA ASP A 2 0.08 -21.53 -1.66
C ASP A 2 -1.37 -21.40 -1.13
N GLY A 3 -2.36 -21.58 -2.01
CA GLY A 3 -3.78 -21.43 -1.66
C GLY A 3 -4.33 -20.00 -1.65
N THR A 4 -3.52 -18.96 -1.95
CA THR A 4 -4.03 -17.59 -2.11
C THR A 4 -4.71 -17.41 -3.48
N LYS A 5 -5.71 -16.54 -3.57
CA LYS A 5 -6.38 -16.21 -4.85
C LYS A 5 -5.39 -15.58 -5.83
N ALA A 6 -5.48 -15.96 -7.11
CA ALA A 6 -4.52 -15.52 -8.14
C ALA A 6 -4.42 -13.98 -8.27
N PHE A 7 -5.55 -13.26 -8.16
CA PHE A 7 -5.56 -11.80 -8.28
C PHE A 7 -4.88 -11.08 -7.10
N THR A 8 -4.72 -11.74 -5.95
CA THR A 8 -4.13 -11.15 -4.75
C THR A 8 -2.68 -10.73 -4.99
N ALA A 9 -1.93 -11.46 -5.82
CA ALA A 9 -0.55 -11.10 -6.15
C ALA A 9 -0.48 -9.72 -6.82
N THR A 10 -1.23 -9.53 -7.91
CA THR A 10 -1.28 -8.25 -8.64
C THR A 10 -1.83 -7.13 -7.78
N LEU A 11 -2.90 -7.38 -7.01
CA LEU A 11 -3.46 -6.39 -6.09
C LEU A 11 -2.43 -5.93 -5.04
N THR A 12 -1.72 -6.87 -4.43
CA THR A 12 -0.72 -6.56 -3.38
C THR A 12 0.45 -5.76 -3.94
N GLN A 13 0.94 -6.12 -5.13
CA GLN A 13 1.96 -5.34 -5.84
C GLN A 13 1.51 -3.91 -6.10
N ARG A 14 0.25 -3.72 -6.53
CA ARG A 14 -0.34 -2.40 -6.75
C ARG A 14 -0.45 -1.57 -5.48
N LYS A 15 -0.77 -2.19 -4.33
CA LYS A 15 -0.76 -1.49 -3.03
C LYS A 15 0.65 -0.96 -2.69
N ALA A 16 1.68 -1.79 -2.85
CA ALA A 16 3.06 -1.38 -2.60
C ALA A 16 3.49 -0.26 -3.55
N TYR A 17 3.23 -0.42 -4.85
CA TYR A 17 3.48 0.61 -5.86
C TYR A 17 2.81 1.95 -5.50
N THR A 18 1.53 1.90 -5.11
CA THR A 18 0.78 3.09 -4.69
C THR A 18 1.43 3.75 -3.47
N ALA A 19 1.75 2.99 -2.42
CA ALA A 19 2.40 3.55 -1.25
C ALA A 19 3.76 4.20 -1.57
N ALA A 20 4.55 3.59 -2.47
CA ALA A 20 5.83 4.13 -2.91
C ALA A 20 5.67 5.45 -3.68
N GLN A 21 4.71 5.53 -4.59
CA GLN A 21 4.53 6.73 -5.43
C GLN A 21 3.94 7.92 -4.65
N PHE A 22 3.03 7.66 -3.71
CA PHE A 22 2.43 8.72 -2.90
C PHE A 22 3.23 9.05 -1.63
N GLY A 23 4.16 8.18 -1.22
CA GLY A 23 4.95 8.36 0.00
C GLY A 23 4.12 8.29 1.29
N ILE A 24 2.90 7.78 1.22
CA ILE A 24 1.99 7.61 2.36
C ILE A 24 1.37 6.20 2.35
N PRO A 25 0.95 5.68 3.52
CA PRO A 25 0.19 4.44 3.59
C PRO A 25 -1.06 4.48 2.69
N THR A 26 -1.37 3.37 2.03
CA THR A 26 -2.57 3.29 1.15
C THR A 26 -3.86 3.55 1.93
N ALA A 27 -3.91 3.22 3.23
CA ALA A 27 -5.01 3.57 4.12
C ALA A 27 -5.28 5.08 4.19
N LYS A 28 -4.21 5.88 4.35
CA LYS A 28 -4.31 7.35 4.37
C LYS A 28 -4.69 7.92 3.01
N LEU A 29 -4.21 7.31 1.93
CA LEU A 29 -4.63 7.69 0.58
C LEU A 29 -6.13 7.46 0.39
N LEU A 30 -6.66 6.31 0.79
CA LEU A 30 -8.09 6.01 0.70
C LEU A 30 -8.94 7.02 1.48
N GLU A 31 -8.56 7.31 2.72
CA GLU A 31 -9.23 8.31 3.55
C GLU A 31 -9.27 9.68 2.85
N ARG A 32 -8.14 10.09 2.27
CA ARG A 32 -8.04 11.34 1.51
C ARG A 32 -8.96 11.36 0.29
N LEU A 33 -8.95 10.30 -0.51
CA LEU A 33 -9.79 10.19 -1.71
C LEU A 33 -11.27 10.29 -1.34
N GLN A 34 -11.69 9.63 -0.26
CA GLN A 34 -13.07 9.69 0.23
C GLN A 34 -13.44 11.08 0.76
N ARG A 35 -12.56 11.69 1.57
CA ARG A 35 -12.78 13.01 2.16
C ARG A 35 -12.87 14.12 1.10
N GLU A 36 -12.01 14.06 0.09
CA GLU A 36 -11.92 15.06 -0.97
C GLU A 36 -12.82 14.73 -2.17
N ASN A 37 -13.56 13.61 -2.12
CA ASN A 37 -14.36 13.08 -3.22
C ASN A 37 -13.57 12.99 -4.55
N LEU A 38 -12.34 12.48 -4.46
CA LEU A 38 -11.43 12.33 -5.59
C LEU A 38 -11.49 10.90 -6.14
N ALA A 39 -11.55 10.80 -7.46
CA ALA A 39 -11.35 9.52 -8.14
C ALA A 39 -9.85 9.25 -8.30
N LEU A 40 -9.43 8.02 -8.02
CA LEU A 40 -8.03 7.61 -8.23
C LEU A 40 -7.59 7.77 -9.69
N SER A 41 -8.53 7.69 -10.64
CA SER A 41 -8.29 7.90 -12.07
C SER A 41 -7.75 9.30 -12.40
N TYR A 42 -7.91 10.29 -11.52
CA TYR A 42 -7.30 11.62 -11.72
C TYR A 42 -5.78 11.60 -11.72
N PHE A 43 -5.16 10.56 -11.17
CA PHE A 43 -3.70 10.39 -11.17
C PHE A 43 -3.17 9.64 -12.41
N ALA A 44 -4.06 9.26 -13.35
CA ALA A 44 -3.71 8.71 -14.66
C ALA A 44 -2.78 7.47 -14.66
N ASP A 45 -2.87 6.63 -13.63
CA ASP A 45 -2.14 5.35 -13.56
C ASP A 45 -3.06 4.22 -13.08
N ASP A 46 -3.29 3.24 -13.96
CA ASP A 46 -4.16 2.08 -13.71
C ASP A 46 -3.56 1.07 -12.72
N ASN A 47 -2.29 1.24 -12.33
CA ASN A 47 -1.64 0.41 -11.33
C ASN A 47 -1.89 0.91 -9.91
N PHE A 48 -2.53 2.05 -9.72
CA PHE A 48 -2.87 2.48 -8.37
C PHE A 48 -3.99 1.64 -7.75
N SER A 49 -3.82 1.37 -6.46
CA SER A 49 -4.79 0.69 -5.61
C SER A 49 -4.80 1.36 -4.24
N PRO A 50 -5.89 2.02 -3.84
CA PRO A 50 -5.99 2.68 -2.55
C PRO A 50 -6.37 1.69 -1.45
N LEU A 51 -6.54 0.40 -1.76
CA LEU A 51 -6.89 -0.61 -0.76
C LEU A 51 -5.81 -0.66 0.34
N PRO A 52 -6.19 -0.66 1.63
CA PRO A 52 -5.22 -0.65 2.72
C PRO A 52 -4.31 -1.89 2.71
N GLY A 53 -3.09 -1.72 3.24
CA GLY A 53 -2.08 -2.76 3.34
C GLY A 53 -0.76 -2.45 2.62
N GLY A 54 -0.62 -1.29 1.97
CA GLY A 54 0.66 -0.80 1.45
C GLY A 54 1.25 0.30 2.34
N ILE A 55 2.50 0.15 2.75
CA ILE A 55 3.23 1.05 3.66
C ILE A 55 4.54 1.50 2.99
N PRO A 56 4.80 2.81 2.88
CA PRO A 56 6.06 3.31 2.31
C PRO A 56 7.24 3.04 3.26
N VAL A 57 8.40 2.75 2.68
CA VAL A 57 9.67 2.69 3.42
C VAL A 57 10.38 4.03 3.25
N LEU A 58 10.64 4.69 4.37
CA LEU A 58 11.27 6.01 4.42
C LEU A 58 12.68 5.89 4.99
N ARG A 59 13.66 6.54 4.33
CA ARG A 59 14.98 6.82 4.91
C ARG A 59 15.12 8.34 5.01
N GLY A 60 14.91 8.87 6.21
CA GLY A 60 14.75 10.32 6.41
C GLY A 60 13.49 10.84 5.72
N GLN A 61 13.65 11.77 4.79
CA GLN A 61 12.55 12.33 3.98
C GLN A 61 12.37 11.65 2.62
N ALA A 62 13.25 10.71 2.26
CA ALA A 62 13.21 10.04 0.97
C ALA A 62 12.42 8.73 1.06
N VAL A 63 11.49 8.53 0.12
CA VAL A 63 10.85 7.24 -0.11
C VAL A 63 11.82 6.35 -0.87
N VAL A 64 12.24 5.24 -0.27
CA VAL A 64 13.17 4.27 -0.89
C VAL A 64 12.46 3.03 -1.43
N GLY A 65 11.17 2.91 -1.16
CA GLY A 65 10.33 1.81 -1.61
C GLY A 65 9.04 1.73 -0.80
N ALA A 66 8.39 0.58 -0.86
CA ALA A 66 7.21 0.28 -0.06
C ALA A 66 7.05 -1.24 0.12
N VAL A 67 6.39 -1.61 1.20
CA VAL A 67 6.00 -2.99 1.50
C VAL A 67 4.48 -3.08 1.44
N ALA A 68 3.96 -4.19 0.94
CA ALA A 68 2.54 -4.50 1.08
C ALA A 68 2.31 -5.95 1.42
N VAL A 69 1.29 -6.20 2.25
CA VAL A 69 0.78 -7.53 2.55
C VAL A 69 -0.67 -7.61 2.07
N GLY A 70 -1.05 -8.79 1.61
CA GLY A 70 -2.36 -9.03 1.03
C GLY A 70 -2.74 -10.50 1.07
N GLY A 71 -3.94 -10.78 1.59
CA GLY A 71 -4.56 -12.10 1.51
C GLY A 71 -5.12 -12.64 2.82
N ILE A 72 -5.02 -11.89 3.91
CA ILE A 72 -5.57 -12.26 5.23
C ILE A 72 -6.83 -11.41 5.48
N SER A 73 -6.80 -10.53 6.48
CA SER A 73 -7.73 -9.42 6.66
C SER A 73 -7.03 -8.09 6.44
N VAL A 74 -7.80 -7.02 6.22
CA VAL A 74 -7.24 -5.67 6.01
C VAL A 74 -6.42 -5.19 7.21
N ALA A 75 -6.85 -5.52 8.44
CA ALA A 75 -6.16 -5.12 9.66
C ALA A 75 -4.82 -5.87 9.81
N GLU A 76 -4.83 -7.19 9.64
CA GLU A 76 -3.63 -8.03 9.74
C GLU A 76 -2.63 -7.72 8.60
N ASP A 77 -3.12 -7.43 7.39
CA ASP A 77 -2.30 -7.01 6.25
C ASP A 77 -1.54 -5.70 6.58
N VAL A 78 -2.21 -4.73 7.22
CA VAL A 78 -1.58 -3.46 7.62
C VAL A 78 -0.57 -3.68 8.73
N GLU A 79 -0.94 -4.40 9.79
CA GLU A 79 -0.06 -4.69 10.93
C GLU A 79 1.22 -5.41 10.47
N ALA A 80 1.08 -6.45 9.64
CA ALA A 80 2.23 -7.17 9.10
C ALA A 80 3.14 -6.29 8.23
N ALA A 81 2.55 -5.43 7.39
CA ALA A 81 3.33 -4.51 6.55
C ALA A 81 4.08 -3.47 7.41
N GLU A 82 3.46 -2.93 8.45
CA GLU A 82 4.08 -1.98 9.38
C GLU A 82 5.25 -2.61 10.14
N LEU A 83 5.10 -3.85 10.62
CA LEU A 83 6.18 -4.60 11.27
C LEU A 83 7.39 -4.78 10.35
N ILE A 84 7.16 -5.12 9.08
CA ILE A 84 8.25 -5.28 8.10
C ILE A 84 8.94 -3.93 7.86
N VAL A 85 8.19 -2.84 7.65
CA VAL A 85 8.79 -1.51 7.44
C VAL A 85 9.58 -1.06 8.67
N SER A 86 9.09 -1.33 9.88
CA SER A 86 9.82 -1.06 11.12
C SER A 86 11.17 -1.79 11.16
N ALA A 87 11.21 -3.07 10.80
CA ALA A 87 12.45 -3.85 10.73
C ALA A 87 13.42 -3.37 9.63
N LEU A 88 12.91 -2.76 8.56
CA LEU A 88 13.73 -2.20 7.47
C LEU A 88 14.24 -0.78 7.76
N SER A 89 13.70 -0.12 8.79
CA SER A 89 14.04 1.25 9.15
C SER A 89 15.18 1.34 10.17
N GLU A 90 15.59 0.21 10.74
CA GLU A 90 16.89 0.02 11.42
C GLU A 90 18.06 0.05 10.41
#